data_AF-A0A096MZB1-F1
#
_entry.id   AF-A0A096MZB1-F1
#
_cell.length_a   1.000
_cell.length_b   1.000
_cell.length_c   1.000
_cell.angle_alpha   90.00
_cell.angle_beta   90.00
_cell.angle_gamma   90.00
#
_symmetry.space_group_name_H-M   'P 1'
#
loop_
_entity.id
_entity.type
_entity.pdbx_description
1 polymer ?
#
loop_
_entity_poly.entity_id
_entity_poly.type
_entity_poly.pdbx_seq_one_letter_code
_entity_poly.pdbx_strand_id
1 'polypeptide(L)'
;MGVDIHHNKDRKVHQRKEPKSQDIYLRLLVKLYRFLARRTNSTFNQVVLKRLFMSGSNRPPLSLSWMIQKMKLPGRENKMAVVVGTITDDMQVQEVPKLKVSALLPLLQGPEVRACQSPTGQPRLQKLTLDPTLLLKRF
;
A
#
# COMPACT_ATOMS: atom_id res chain seq x y z
N MET A 1 -8.89 -55.28 -1.54
CA MET A 1 -9.30 -54.80 -2.87
C MET A 1 -8.70 -53.42 -3.08
N GLY A 2 -7.92 -53.21 -4.14
CA GLY A 2 -7.37 -51.89 -4.46
C GLY A 2 -8.47 -50.99 -5.02
N VAL A 3 -8.59 -49.77 -4.50
CA VAL A 3 -9.51 -48.77 -5.06
C VAL A 3 -8.77 -48.04 -6.17
N ASP A 4 -9.31 -48.07 -7.39
CA ASP A 4 -8.77 -47.32 -8.52
C ASP A 4 -9.17 -45.85 -8.37
N ILE A 5 -8.26 -45.04 -7.80
CA ILE A 5 -8.47 -43.61 -7.59
C ILE A 5 -7.42 -42.83 -8.36
N HIS A 6 -7.87 -41.83 -9.12
CA HIS A 6 -6.99 -40.92 -9.86
C HIS A 6 -6.44 -39.82 -8.95
N HIS A 7 -5.26 -40.04 -8.39
CA HIS A 7 -4.62 -39.14 -7.41
C HIS A 7 -3.95 -37.87 -7.99
N ASN A 8 -4.00 -37.66 -9.31
CA ASN A 8 -3.25 -36.59 -9.98
C ASN A 8 -3.67 -35.16 -9.54
N LYS A 9 -4.93 -34.97 -9.12
CA LYS A 9 -5.49 -33.64 -8.80
C LYS A 9 -5.66 -33.35 -7.31
N ASP A 10 -5.29 -34.29 -6.44
CA ASP A 10 -5.51 -34.15 -4.99
C ASP A 10 -4.59 -33.09 -4.37
N ARG A 11 -3.37 -32.96 -4.91
CA ARG A 11 -2.37 -32.02 -4.40
C ARG A 11 -2.54 -30.63 -5.00
N LYS A 12 -3.14 -29.71 -4.25
CA LYS A 12 -3.26 -28.29 -4.62
C LYS A 12 -1.95 -27.51 -4.35
N VAL A 13 -0.90 -27.77 -5.14
CA VAL A 13 0.41 -27.09 -5.02
C VAL A 13 0.33 -25.60 -5.37
N HIS A 14 -0.58 -25.23 -6.28
CA HIS A 14 -0.69 -23.87 -6.81
C HIS A 14 -1.05 -22.82 -5.75
N GLN A 15 -1.63 -23.22 -4.62
CA GLN A 15 -2.04 -22.30 -3.56
C GLN A 15 -0.97 -22.23 -2.46
N ARG A 16 -0.37 -21.04 -2.31
CA ARG A 16 0.57 -20.78 -1.22
C ARG A 16 -0.16 -20.65 0.11
N LYS A 17 0.32 -21.39 1.12
CA LYS A 17 -0.20 -21.34 2.49
C LYS A 17 0.54 -20.34 3.38
N GLU A 18 1.76 -19.95 3.00
CA GLU A 18 2.65 -19.06 3.76
C GLU A 18 3.46 -18.19 2.79
N PRO A 19 3.89 -16.96 3.17
CA PRO A 19 4.89 -16.24 2.39
C PRO A 19 6.19 -17.04 2.28
N LYS A 20 6.85 -16.99 1.11
CA LYS A 20 8.21 -17.53 0.93
C LYS A 20 9.27 -16.64 1.59
N SER A 21 8.95 -15.35 1.80
CA SER A 21 9.88 -14.38 2.39
C SER A 21 10.15 -14.69 3.86
N GLN A 22 11.40 -14.47 4.28
CA GLN A 22 11.83 -14.60 5.68
C GLN A 22 11.70 -13.30 6.49
N ASP A 23 11.15 -12.24 5.89
CA ASP A 23 10.91 -10.97 6.57
C ASP A 23 9.99 -11.13 7.80
N ILE A 24 10.48 -10.67 8.95
CA ILE A 24 9.82 -10.76 10.24
C ILE A 24 8.53 -9.93 10.26
N TYR A 25 8.54 -8.73 9.65
CA TYR A 25 7.37 -7.84 9.65
C TYR A 25 6.22 -8.43 8.83
N LEU A 26 6.54 -9.02 7.68
CA LEU A 26 5.55 -9.70 6.85
C LEU A 26 4.93 -10.89 7.60
N ARG A 27 5.74 -11.67 8.34
CA ARG A 27 5.27 -12.81 9.13
C ARG A 27 4.35 -12.38 10.27
N LEU A 28 4.65 -11.27 10.96
CA LEU A 28 3.79 -10.70 12.00
C LEU A 28 2.44 -10.25 11.43
N LEU A 29 2.46 -9.57 10.29
CA LEU A 29 1.25 -9.12 9.59
C LEU A 29 0.38 -10.31 9.16
N VAL A 30 1.01 -11.36 8.62
CA VAL A 30 0.33 -12.62 8.27
C VAL A 30 -0.30 -13.27 9.50
N LYS A 31 0.36 -13.26 10.66
CA LYS A 31 -0.20 -13.82 11.90
C LYS A 31 -1.46 -13.09 12.33
N LEU A 32 -1.46 -11.75 12.25
CA LEU A 32 -2.64 -10.91 12.52
C LEU A 32 -3.78 -11.23 11.56
N TYR A 33 -3.55 -11.19 10.25
CA TYR A 33 -4.59 -11.42 9.26
C TYR A 33 -5.07 -12.88 9.23
N ARG A 34 -4.24 -13.85 9.61
CA ARG A 34 -4.69 -15.24 9.84
C ARG A 34 -5.67 -15.32 11.00
N PHE A 35 -5.42 -14.61 12.09
CA PHE A 35 -6.35 -14.56 13.22
C PHE A 35 -7.68 -13.91 12.81
N LEU A 36 -7.61 -12.73 12.18
CA LEU A 36 -8.80 -11.99 11.72
C LEU A 36 -9.61 -12.75 10.67
N ALA A 37 -8.96 -13.38 9.69
CA ALA A 37 -9.66 -14.13 8.64
C ALA A 37 -10.41 -15.36 9.20
N ARG A 38 -9.92 -15.95 10.30
CA ARG A 38 -10.58 -17.08 10.96
C ARG A 38 -11.73 -16.66 11.87
N ARG A 39 -11.69 -15.46 12.46
CA ARG A 39 -12.66 -15.03 13.48
C ARG A 39 -13.76 -14.11 12.94
N THR A 40 -13.46 -13.28 11.95
CA THR A 40 -14.34 -12.15 11.56
C THR A 40 -15.23 -12.44 10.35
N ASN A 41 -15.18 -13.64 9.76
CA ASN A 41 -16.00 -14.06 8.60
C ASN A 41 -16.10 -13.05 7.43
N SER A 42 -15.13 -12.13 7.32
CA SER A 42 -15.09 -11.12 6.25
C SER A 42 -14.23 -11.60 5.09
N THR A 43 -14.80 -11.55 3.88
CA THR A 43 -14.10 -11.91 2.64
C THR A 43 -12.90 -10.99 2.39
N PHE A 44 -12.94 -9.74 2.85
CA PHE A 44 -11.82 -8.79 2.75
C PHE A 44 -10.56 -9.33 3.43
N ASN A 45 -10.67 -9.83 4.66
CA ASN A 45 -9.53 -10.35 5.41
C ASN A 45 -8.92 -11.60 4.74
N GLN A 46 -9.77 -12.44 4.14
CA GLN A 46 -9.32 -13.60 3.37
C GLN A 46 -8.56 -13.18 2.10
N VAL A 47 -9.04 -12.15 1.41
CA VAL A 47 -8.37 -11.60 0.22
C VAL A 47 -7.03 -10.97 0.57
N VAL A 48 -6.97 -10.17 1.65
CA VAL A 48 -5.70 -9.56 2.11
C VAL A 48 -4.69 -10.64 2.48
N LEU A 49 -5.09 -11.67 3.22
CA LEU A 49 -4.22 -12.79 3.58
C LEU A 49 -3.69 -13.51 2.34
N LYS A 50 -4.55 -13.77 1.35
CA LYS A 50 -4.14 -14.39 0.08
C LYS A 50 -3.14 -13.51 -0.67
N ARG A 51 -3.33 -12.19 -0.68
CA ARG A 51 -2.41 -11.23 -1.32
C ARG A 51 -1.05 -11.14 -0.63
N LEU A 52 -1.00 -11.29 0.70
CA LEU A 52 0.27 -11.33 1.43
C LEU A 52 1.13 -12.56 1.08
N PHE A 53 0.52 -13.67 0.65
CA PHE A 53 1.24 -14.87 0.20
C PHE A 53 1.77 -14.78 -1.24
N MET A 54 1.31 -13.79 -2.02
CA MET A 54 1.70 -13.63 -3.42
C MET A 54 3.18 -13.20 -3.53
N SER A 55 3.85 -13.65 -4.60
CA SER A 55 5.20 -13.17 -4.95
C SER A 55 5.17 -11.70 -5.37
N GLY A 56 6.35 -11.07 -5.42
CA GLY A 56 6.51 -9.72 -5.97
C GLY A 56 5.94 -9.61 -7.39
N SER A 57 6.26 -10.55 -8.29
CA SER A 57 5.75 -10.55 -9.68
C SER A 57 4.22 -10.60 -9.80
N ASN A 58 3.54 -11.21 -8.82
CA ASN A 58 2.08 -11.32 -8.80
C ASN A 58 1.42 -10.11 -8.11
N ARG A 59 2.22 -9.14 -7.65
CA ARG A 59 1.80 -7.88 -7.02
C ARG A 59 2.39 -6.72 -7.83
N PRO A 60 1.83 -6.43 -9.02
CA PRO A 60 2.32 -5.33 -9.83
C PRO A 60 2.18 -4.00 -9.07
N PRO A 61 3.11 -3.05 -9.27
CA PRO A 61 3.00 -1.73 -8.69
C PRO A 61 1.73 -1.04 -9.20
N LEU A 62 1.03 -0.34 -8.32
CA LEU A 62 -0.14 0.47 -8.67
C LEU A 62 0.23 1.95 -8.73
N SER A 63 -0.14 2.60 -9.82
CA SER A 63 0.15 4.00 -10.05
C SER A 63 -0.83 4.92 -9.29
N LEU A 64 -0.38 6.09 -8.87
CA LEU A 64 -1.23 7.08 -8.20
C LEU A 64 -2.39 7.55 -9.09
N SER A 65 -2.13 7.76 -10.38
CA SER A 65 -3.15 8.13 -11.38
C SER A 65 -4.29 7.11 -11.44
N TRP A 66 -3.95 5.83 -11.47
CA TRP A 66 -4.93 4.74 -11.51
C TRP A 66 -5.79 4.71 -10.25
N MET A 67 -5.17 4.91 -9.09
CA MET A 67 -5.89 4.95 -7.81
C MET A 67 -6.87 6.13 -7.75
N ILE A 68 -6.45 7.32 -8.17
CA ILE A 68 -7.31 8.50 -8.25
C ILE A 68 -8.52 8.23 -9.16
N GLN A 69 -8.29 7.63 -10.33
CA GLN A 69 -9.37 7.29 -11.24
C GLN A 69 -10.36 6.29 -10.63
N LYS A 70 -9.88 5.31 -9.85
CA LYS A 70 -10.76 4.34 -9.17
C LYS A 70 -11.52 4.91 -7.97
N MET A 71 -11.05 6.01 -7.39
CA MET A 71 -11.72 6.72 -6.31
C MET A 71 -12.71 7.79 -6.77
N LYS A 72 -12.51 8.35 -7.97
CA LYS A 72 -13.48 9.24 -8.63
C LYS A 72 -14.76 8.54 -9.10
N LEU A 73 -14.82 7.20 -9.05
CA LEU A 73 -16.02 6.45 -9.42
C LEU A 73 -17.16 6.69 -8.41
N PRO A 74 -18.42 6.76 -8.87
CA PRO A 74 -19.56 7.04 -7.99
C PRO A 74 -19.69 5.97 -6.89
N GLY A 75 -20.05 6.42 -5.68
CA GLY A 75 -20.25 5.54 -4.51
C GLY A 75 -19.00 5.19 -3.71
N ARG A 76 -17.90 5.95 -3.86
CA ARG A 76 -16.60 5.71 -3.18
C ARG A 76 -15.99 6.90 -2.44
N GLU A 77 -16.73 8.00 -2.31
CA GLU A 77 -16.23 9.28 -1.77
C GLU A 77 -15.66 9.20 -0.35
N ASN A 78 -16.18 8.29 0.50
CA ASN A 78 -15.75 8.12 1.89
C ASN A 78 -15.01 6.80 2.17
N LYS A 79 -14.64 6.06 1.12
CA LYS A 79 -13.99 4.74 1.26
C LYS A 79 -12.47 4.88 1.25
N MET A 80 -11.81 3.99 1.98
CA MET A 80 -10.35 3.93 2.04
C MET A 80 -9.80 3.03 0.92
N ALA A 81 -8.76 3.49 0.23
CA ALA A 81 -8.01 2.66 -0.72
C ALA A 81 -7.10 1.74 0.06
N VAL A 82 -7.25 0.42 -0.10
CA VAL A 82 -6.31 -0.55 0.49
C VAL A 82 -5.52 -1.21 -0.62
N VAL A 83 -4.20 -1.05 -0.58
CA VAL A 83 -3.28 -1.65 -1.55
C VAL A 83 -2.32 -2.57 -0.82
N VAL A 84 -2.25 -3.81 -1.29
CA VAL A 84 -1.29 -4.81 -0.82
C VAL A 84 -0.21 -4.96 -1.90
N GLY A 85 0.73 -4.02 -1.92
CA GLY A 85 1.76 -3.91 -2.95
C GLY A 85 2.38 -2.52 -2.96
N THR A 86 3.28 -2.29 -3.90
CA THR A 86 3.96 -1.01 -4.06
C THR A 86 3.05 0.00 -4.76
N ILE A 87 3.07 1.26 -4.31
CA ILE A 87 2.43 2.36 -5.01
C ILE A 87 3.53 3.19 -5.68
N THR A 88 3.37 3.47 -6.97
CA THR A 88 4.31 4.27 -7.76
C THR A 88 3.78 5.69 -7.94
N ASP A 89 4.68 6.66 -7.79
CA ASP A 89 4.38 8.06 -8.05
C ASP A 89 4.38 8.35 -9.56
N ASP A 90 3.36 9.06 -10.02
CA ASP A 90 3.23 9.47 -11.42
C ASP A 90 3.47 10.97 -11.52
N MET A 91 4.53 11.39 -12.21
CA MET A 91 4.87 12.82 -12.35
C MET A 91 3.86 13.62 -13.18
N GLN A 92 3.03 12.93 -13.99
CA GLN A 92 2.01 13.57 -14.82
C GLN A 92 0.80 14.07 -14.01
N VAL A 93 0.61 13.55 -12.78
CA VAL A 93 -0.51 13.96 -11.93
C VAL A 93 -0.09 15.16 -11.09
N GLN A 94 -0.62 16.33 -11.46
CA GLN A 94 -0.25 17.60 -10.83
C GLN A 94 -1.02 17.86 -9.53
N GLU A 95 -2.29 17.44 -9.46
CA GLU A 95 -3.13 17.59 -8.27
C GLU A 95 -3.59 16.23 -7.74
N VAL A 96 -3.22 15.93 -6.50
CA VAL A 96 -3.66 14.73 -5.79
C VAL A 96 -4.82 15.11 -4.86
N PRO A 97 -6.03 14.55 -5.07
CA PRO A 97 -7.15 14.78 -4.16
C PRO A 97 -6.85 14.19 -2.78
N LYS A 98 -7.53 14.68 -1.74
CA LYS A 98 -7.39 14.15 -0.38
C LYS A 98 -7.91 12.72 -0.32
N LEU A 99 -7.01 11.73 -0.36
CA LEU A 99 -7.32 10.31 -0.37
C LEU A 99 -6.91 9.66 0.95
N LYS A 100 -7.76 8.77 1.48
CA LYS A 100 -7.38 7.85 2.56
C LYS A 100 -6.81 6.58 1.93
N VAL A 101 -5.52 6.34 2.09
CA VAL A 101 -4.82 5.19 1.49
C VAL A 101 -4.07 4.43 2.58
N SER A 102 -4.19 3.11 2.62
CA SER A 102 -3.31 2.25 3.40
C SER A 102 -2.53 1.31 2.47
N ALA A 103 -1.21 1.37 2.54
CA ALA A 103 -0.30 0.47 1.83
C ALA A 103 0.43 -0.42 2.84
N LEU A 104 0.55 -1.73 2.56
CA LEU A 104 1.16 -2.70 3.46
C LEU A 104 2.62 -3.06 3.12
N LEU A 105 3.25 -2.37 2.16
CA LEU A 105 4.66 -2.58 1.74
C LEU A 105 5.32 -1.21 1.43
N PRO A 106 6.66 -1.10 1.45
CA PRO A 106 7.34 0.19 1.43
C PRO A 106 7.06 0.96 0.13
N LEU A 107 6.73 2.23 0.31
CA LEU A 107 6.65 3.23 -0.74
C LEU A 107 8.08 3.60 -1.15
N LEU A 108 8.38 3.56 -2.45
CA LEU A 108 9.61 4.17 -2.98
C LEU A 108 9.49 5.68 -2.80
N GLN A 109 9.98 6.23 -1.67
CA GLN A 109 10.27 7.61 -1.21
C GLN A 109 9.60 8.87 -1.83
N GLY A 110 8.96 8.83 -2.99
CA GLY A 110 8.23 9.94 -3.64
C GLY A 110 6.76 10.15 -3.24
N PRO A 111 5.93 9.12 -2.97
CA PRO A 111 4.48 9.32 -2.81
C PRO A 111 4.06 9.76 -1.41
N GLU A 112 4.82 9.48 -0.34
CA GLU A 112 4.52 10.03 0.99
C GLU A 112 4.61 11.55 0.98
N VAL A 113 5.60 12.11 0.28
CA VAL A 113 5.82 13.56 0.19
C VAL A 113 4.65 14.26 -0.50
N ARG A 114 4.03 13.68 -1.56
CA ARG A 114 2.84 14.26 -2.21
C ARG A 114 1.53 13.95 -1.50
N ALA A 115 1.33 12.74 -0.98
CA ALA A 115 0.08 12.38 -0.30
C ALA A 115 -0.11 13.13 1.03
N CYS A 116 0.99 13.45 1.74
CA CYS A 116 0.96 14.32 2.92
C CYS A 116 0.76 15.81 2.58
N GLN A 117 1.03 16.23 1.34
CA GLN A 117 0.87 17.61 0.87
C GLN A 117 -0.54 17.86 0.29
N SER A 118 -1.60 17.74 1.10
CA SER A 118 -2.88 18.41 0.79
C SER A 118 -3.77 18.59 2.03
N PRO A 119 -4.42 19.77 2.17
CA PRO A 119 -3.91 20.94 2.85
C PRO A 119 -4.09 20.88 4.39
N THR A 120 -2.98 20.74 5.09
CA THR A 120 -2.66 21.55 6.28
C THR A 120 -1.17 21.82 6.21
N GLY A 121 -0.78 23.05 5.87
CA GLY A 121 0.61 23.51 5.99
C GLY A 121 1.51 23.26 4.78
N GLN A 122 1.78 24.35 4.06
CA GLN A 122 2.79 24.54 3.02
C GLN A 122 4.15 23.86 3.32
N PRO A 123 4.86 23.32 2.31
CA PRO A 123 6.31 23.39 2.28
C PRO A 123 6.69 24.62 1.45
N ARG A 124 6.67 25.79 2.09
CA ARG A 124 7.36 26.97 1.54
C ARG A 124 8.86 26.71 1.68
N LEU A 125 9.49 26.26 0.61
CA LEU A 125 10.91 26.49 0.38
C LEU A 125 11.08 27.98 0.05
N GLN A 126 10.96 28.83 1.07
CA GLN A 126 11.48 30.19 1.00
C GLN A 126 12.96 30.08 1.39
N LYS A 127 13.83 30.28 0.40
CA LYS A 127 15.21 30.67 0.66
C LYS A 127 15.18 31.84 1.64
N LEU A 128 15.63 31.63 2.87
CA LEU A 128 15.99 32.74 3.74
C LEU A 128 17.30 33.31 3.18
N THR A 129 17.16 34.20 2.19
CA THR A 129 18.17 35.21 1.96
C THR A 129 18.07 36.14 3.17
N LEU A 130 18.88 35.89 4.21
CA LEU A 130 19.12 36.90 5.24
C LEU A 130 20.11 37.89 4.63
N ASP A 131 19.58 39.06 4.28
CA ASP A 131 20.37 40.22 3.89
C ASP A 131 21.40 40.55 4.99
N PRO A 132 22.69 40.73 4.65
CA PRO A 132 23.78 40.96 5.61
C PRO A 132 23.77 42.36 6.26
N THR A 133 22.68 43.13 6.17
CA THR A 133 22.61 44.53 6.64
C THR A 133 21.98 44.71 8.03
N LEU A 134 21.51 43.64 8.69
CA LEU A 134 20.87 43.71 10.02
C LEU A 134 21.77 43.26 11.18
N LEU A 135 23.09 43.38 11.05
CA LEU A 135 24.07 43.00 12.08
C LEU A 135 24.95 44.18 12.53
N LEU A 136 24.37 45.39 12.66
CA LEU A 136 25.10 46.55 13.22
C LEU A 136 24.23 47.49 14.07
N LYS A 137 23.11 47.01 14.62
CA LYS A 137 22.28 47.78 15.58
C LYS A 137 21.85 46.88 16.74
N ARG A 138 22.83 46.36 17.46
CA ARG A 138 22.76 45.85 18.85
C ARG A 138 24.14 45.30 19.20
N PHE A 139 25.11 46.22 19.32
CA PHE A 139 26.30 46.26 20.16
C PHE A 139 27.11 47.48 19.70
#